data_AF-A0A0D0A7P2-F1
#
_entry.id   AF-A0A0D0A7P2-F1
#
_cell.length_a   1.000
_cell.length_b   1.000
_cell.length_c   1.000
_cell.angle_alpha   90.00
_cell.angle_beta   90.00
_cell.angle_gamma   90.00
#
_symmetry.space_group_name_H-M   'P 1'
#
loop_
_entity.id
_entity.type
_entity.pdbx_description
1 polymer ?
#
loop_
_entity_poly.entity_id
_entity_poly.type
_entity_poly.pdbx_seq_one_letter_code
_entity_poly.pdbx_strand_id
1 'polypeptide(L)'
;TNVGFYLPLWQKLLDHAKANFRLHLAISVPFPDKEESIGNTRVCGEVIAETIVQWQEQKHKLEKGYYPEFKTGMATVVFNDAATFRSKIKQIVLTVVPMVYEL
;
A
#
# COMPACT_ATOMS: atom_id res chain seq x y z
N THR A 1 -5.92 12.09 2.16
CA THR A 1 -6.21 11.83 0.73
C THR A 1 -7.10 10.61 0.62
N ASN A 2 -8.20 10.69 -0.14
CA ASN A 2 -9.14 9.59 -0.34
C ASN A 2 -8.89 8.96 -1.72
N VAL A 3 -8.99 7.63 -1.85
CA VAL A 3 -8.85 6.92 -3.13
C VAL A 3 -9.87 7.42 -4.17
N GLY A 4 -11.05 7.88 -3.74
CA GLY A 4 -12.08 8.44 -4.63
C GLY A 4 -11.69 9.76 -5.34
N PHE A 5 -10.56 10.38 -4.98
CA PHE A 5 -10.00 11.54 -5.69
C PHE A 5 -9.38 11.17 -7.05
N TYR A 6 -8.93 9.91 -7.19
CA TYR A 6 -8.23 9.44 -8.39
C TYR A 6 -9.24 8.90 -9.42
N LEU A 7 -8.91 8.99 -10.70
CA LEU A 7 -9.73 8.39 -11.75
C LEU A 7 -9.70 6.84 -11.70
N PRO A 8 -10.70 6.13 -12.26
CA PRO A 8 -10.88 4.69 -12.06
C PRO A 8 -9.66 3.79 -12.34
N LEU A 9 -8.86 4.05 -13.37
CA LEU A 9 -7.67 3.21 -13.63
C LEU A 9 -6.57 3.47 -12.60
N TRP A 10 -6.44 4.72 -12.13
CA TRP A 10 -5.56 5.04 -11.01
C TRP A 10 -6.00 4.41 -9.71
N GLN A 11 -7.31 4.32 -9.44
CA GLN A 11 -7.82 3.61 -8.26
C GLN A 11 -7.43 2.13 -8.31
N LYS A 12 -7.61 1.46 -9.46
CA LYS A 12 -7.20 0.06 -9.64
C LYS A 12 -5.70 -0.15 -9.48
N LEU A 13 -4.90 0.76 -10.04
CA LEU A 13 -3.44 0.73 -9.87
C LEU A 13 -3.06 0.90 -8.39
N LEU A 14 -3.71 1.81 -7.67
CA LEU A 14 -3.51 1.98 -6.23
C LEU A 14 -3.95 0.75 -5.43
N ASP A 15 -4.98 0.03 -5.86
CA ASP A 15 -5.37 -1.22 -5.21
C ASP A 15 -4.32 -2.33 -5.41
N HIS A 16 -3.69 -2.40 -6.58
CA HIS A 16 -2.52 -3.27 -6.79
C HIS A 16 -1.34 -2.85 -5.90
N ALA A 17 -1.04 -1.55 -5.84
CA ALA A 17 0.04 -1.04 -4.98
C ALA A 17 -0.22 -1.34 -3.49
N LYS A 18 -1.47 -1.21 -3.02
CA LYS A 18 -1.87 -1.61 -1.66
C LYS A 18 -1.63 -3.10 -1.43
N ALA A 19 -2.04 -3.96 -2.36
CA ALA A 19 -1.84 -5.41 -2.25
C ALA A 19 -0.34 -5.76 -2.19
N ASN A 20 0.47 -5.18 -3.07
CA ASN A 20 1.92 -5.36 -3.09
C ASN A 20 2.56 -4.91 -1.77
N PHE A 21 2.15 -3.75 -1.24
CA PHE A 21 2.68 -3.25 0.03
C PHE A 21 2.24 -4.09 1.23
N ARG A 22 0.99 -4.57 1.27
CA ARG A 22 0.54 -5.50 2.32
C ARG A 22 1.37 -6.78 2.33
N LEU A 23 1.69 -7.34 1.15
CA LEU A 23 2.54 -8.51 1.03
C LEU A 23 3.94 -8.23 1.55
N HIS A 24 4.54 -7.10 1.15
CA HIS A 24 5.84 -6.67 1.66
C HIS A 24 5.85 -6.58 3.19
N LEU A 25 4.80 -6.02 3.80
CA LEU A 25 4.69 -5.89 5.25
C LEU A 25 4.41 -7.20 5.99
N ALA A 26 3.85 -8.21 5.33
CA ALA A 26 3.66 -9.51 5.93
C ALA A 26 4.98 -10.25 6.16
N ILE A 27 6.02 -9.92 5.37
CA ILE A 27 7.34 -10.56 5.42
C ILE A 27 8.43 -9.68 6.04
N SER A 28 8.24 -8.35 6.04
CA SER A 28 9.22 -7.39 6.57
C SER A 28 8.99 -7.08 8.06
N VAL A 29 10.05 -7.17 8.87
CA VAL A 29 10.08 -6.74 10.28
C VAL A 29 11.27 -5.81 10.50
N PRO A 30 11.12 -4.64 11.15
CA PRO A 30 9.90 -4.05 11.72
C PRO A 30 8.99 -3.37 10.68
N PHE A 31 7.74 -3.05 11.07
CA PHE A 31 6.85 -2.25 10.23
C PHE A 31 7.41 -0.83 10.09
N PRO A 32 7.56 -0.30 8.87
CA PRO A 32 8.19 0.98 8.62
C PRO A 32 7.38 2.10 9.26
N ASP A 33 8.08 3.09 9.80
CA ASP A 33 7.40 4.25 10.35
C ASP A 33 6.77 5.12 9.24
N LYS A 34 5.96 6.10 9.65
CA LYS A 34 5.24 6.95 8.70
C LYS A 34 6.20 7.80 7.87
N GLU A 35 7.32 8.24 8.45
CA GLU A 35 8.29 9.06 7.74
C GLU A 35 8.99 8.19 6.69
N GLU A 36 9.46 7.00 7.06
CA GLU A 36 10.06 5.94 6.23
C GLU A 36 9.16 5.44 5.11
N SER A 37 7.85 5.66 5.24
CA SER A 37 6.86 5.21 4.25
C SER A 37 6.34 6.32 3.35
N ILE A 38 6.09 7.53 3.87
CA ILE A 38 5.41 8.62 3.16
C ILE A 38 6.41 9.73 2.81
N GLY A 39 6.99 9.65 1.62
CA GLY A 39 7.87 10.67 1.05
C GLY A 39 8.28 10.32 -0.39
N ASN A 40 8.89 11.28 -1.09
CA ASN A 40 9.13 11.16 -2.54
C ASN A 40 10.07 10.02 -2.93
N THR A 41 10.87 9.49 -2.01
CA THR A 41 11.82 8.37 -2.20
C THR A 41 11.68 7.31 -1.08
N ARG A 42 10.47 7.17 -0.53
CA ARG A 42 10.16 6.28 0.60
C ARG A 42 9.42 5.03 0.09
N VAL A 43 9.33 3.98 0.91
CA VAL A 43 8.91 2.64 0.49
C VAL A 43 7.55 2.62 -0.25
N CYS A 44 6.54 3.36 0.20
CA CYS A 44 5.25 3.40 -0.51
C CYS A 44 5.39 4.04 -1.90
N GLY A 45 6.26 5.04 -2.05
CA GLY A 45 6.54 5.68 -3.33
C GLY A 45 7.28 4.76 -4.32
N GLU A 46 8.15 3.88 -3.82
CA GLU A 46 8.81 2.83 -4.61
C GLU A 46 7.81 1.78 -5.08
N VAL A 47 6.97 1.27 -4.17
CA VAL A 47 5.91 0.32 -4.51
C VAL A 47 4.96 0.89 -5.57
N ILE A 48 4.60 2.17 -5.49
CA ILE A 48 3.78 2.83 -6.52
C ILE A 48 4.53 2.89 -7.85
N ALA A 49 5.81 3.27 -7.86
CA ALA A 49 6.61 3.35 -9.07
C ALA A 49 6.76 1.97 -9.74
N GLU A 50 7.08 0.93 -8.97
CA GLU A 50 7.16 -0.46 -9.44
C GLU A 50 5.81 -0.92 -10.00
N THR A 51 4.71 -0.63 -9.30
CA THR A 51 3.37 -0.98 -9.77
C THR A 51 3.05 -0.27 -11.09
N ILE A 52 3.45 0.99 -11.27
CA ILE A 52 3.30 1.71 -12.55
C ILE A 52 4.10 1.03 -13.67
N VAL A 53 5.35 0.65 -13.40
CA VAL A 53 6.19 -0.05 -14.39
C VAL A 53 5.55 -1.37 -14.79
N GLN A 54 5.15 -2.20 -13.83
CA GLN A 54 4.45 -3.47 -14.09
C GLN A 54 3.15 -3.28 -14.88
N TRP A 55 2.39 -2.24 -14.57
CA TRP A 55 1.14 -1.90 -15.27
C TRP A 55 1.40 -1.57 -16.75
N GLN A 56 2.49 -0.82 -17.02
CA GLN A 56 2.91 -0.47 -18.38
C GLN A 56 3.45 -1.66 -19.16
N GLU A 57 4.24 -2.53 -18.53
CA GLU A 57 4.74 -3.78 -19.13
C GLU A 57 3.60 -4.70 -19.58
N GLN A 58 2.50 -4.72 -18.81
CA GLN A 58 1.27 -5.44 -19.15
C GLN A 58 0.42 -4.74 -20.23
N LYS A 59 0.90 -3.61 -20.78
CA LYS A 59 0.20 -2.78 -21.78
C LYS A 59 -1.16 -2.27 -21.31
N HIS A 60 -1.35 -2.15 -20.00
CA HIS A 60 -2.56 -1.55 -19.46
C HIS A 60 -2.56 -0.04 -19.65
N LYS A 61 -3.74 0.52 -19.94
CA LYS A 61 -3.92 1.97 -20.05
C LYS A 61 -3.97 2.59 -18.65
N LEU A 62 -3.62 3.86 -18.59
CA LEU A 62 -3.73 4.70 -17.41
C LEU A 62 -4.23 6.07 -17.83
N GLU A 63 -5.13 6.68 -17.05
CA GLU A 63 -5.59 8.03 -17.37
C GLU A 63 -4.43 9.03 -17.21
N LYS A 64 -4.45 10.11 -17.98
CA LYS A 64 -3.39 11.13 -17.91
C LYS A 64 -3.41 11.83 -16.55
N GLY A 65 -2.24 12.06 -15.95
CA GLY A 65 -2.06 12.89 -14.76
C GLY A 65 -1.65 12.11 -13.51
N TYR A 66 -1.82 12.71 -12.33
CA TYR A 66 -1.53 12.19 -10.99
C TYR A 66 -0.07 11.87 -10.66
N TYR A 67 0.65 11.06 -11.43
CA TYR A 67 2.06 10.77 -11.15
C TYR A 67 2.98 11.59 -12.06
N PRO A 68 4.04 12.25 -11.54
CA PRO A 68 4.53 12.22 -10.15
C PRO A 68 3.90 13.27 -9.22
N GLU A 69 3.08 14.20 -9.73
CA GLU A 69 2.59 15.39 -9.00
C GLU A 69 1.91 15.07 -7.65
N PHE A 70 1.11 14.00 -7.59
CA PHE A 70 0.35 13.58 -6.42
C PHE A 70 1.00 12.38 -5.69
N LYS A 71 2.29 12.10 -5.94
CA LYS A 71 3.00 10.93 -5.40
C LYS A 71 2.84 10.80 -3.88
N THR A 72 3.01 11.88 -3.11
CA THR A 72 2.84 11.86 -1.65
C THR A 72 1.42 11.51 -1.22
N GLY A 73 0.41 12.02 -1.94
CA GLY A 73 -0.99 11.68 -1.68
C GLY A 73 -1.29 10.20 -1.95
N MET A 74 -0.71 9.66 -3.03
CA MET A 74 -0.82 8.25 -3.39
C MET A 74 -0.14 7.36 -2.34
N ALA A 75 1.09 7.73 -1.92
CA ALA A 75 1.83 7.04 -0.87
C ALA A 75 1.05 7.01 0.45
N THR A 76 0.39 8.12 0.79
CA THR A 76 -0.49 8.21 1.97
C THR A 76 -1.66 7.23 1.89
N VAL A 77 -2.29 7.09 0.72
CA VAL A 77 -3.38 6.12 0.51
C VAL A 77 -2.90 4.69 0.71
N VAL A 78 -1.75 4.34 0.14
CA VAL A 78 -1.15 2.99 0.29
C VAL A 78 -0.75 2.71 1.74
N PHE A 79 -0.11 3.68 2.41
CA PHE A 79 0.30 3.53 3.81
C PHE A 79 -0.89 3.35 4.76
N ASN A 80 -1.92 4.18 4.65
CA ASN A 80 -3.09 4.12 5.53
C ASN A 80 -3.83 2.77 5.43
N ASP A 81 -3.89 2.23 4.22
CA ASP A 81 -4.45 0.91 3.97
C ASP A 81 -3.65 -0.19 4.68
N ALA A 82 -2.32 -0.17 4.53
CA ALA A 82 -1.41 -1.08 5.21
C ALA A 82 -1.48 -0.99 6.75
N ALA A 83 -1.54 0.22 7.30
CA ALA A 83 -1.69 0.43 8.74
C ALA A 83 -3.00 -0.19 9.28
N THR A 84 -4.08 -0.04 8.51
CA THR A 84 -5.38 -0.65 8.82
C THR A 84 -5.30 -2.18 8.75
N PHE A 85 -4.67 -2.72 7.70
CA PHE A 85 -4.48 -4.15 7.51
C PHE A 85 -3.67 -4.78 8.66
N ARG A 86 -2.55 -4.18 9.04
CA ARG A 86 -1.74 -4.63 10.18
C ARG A 86 -2.52 -4.64 11.50
N SER A 87 -3.34 -3.62 11.72
CA SER A 87 -4.16 -3.54 12.95
C SER A 87 -5.16 -4.70 13.03
N LYS A 88 -5.78 -5.07 11.90
CA LYS A 88 -6.66 -6.24 11.83
C LYS A 88 -5.90 -7.56 12.05
N ILE A 89 -4.71 -7.72 11.47
CA ILE A 89 -3.87 -8.91 11.74
C ILE A 89 -3.57 -9.02 13.22
N LYS A 90 -3.14 -7.93 13.87
CA LYS A 90 -2.85 -7.94 15.31
C LYS A 90 -4.06 -8.38 16.14
N GLN A 91 -5.26 -7.87 15.83
CA GLN A 91 -6.50 -8.26 16.51
C GLN A 91 -6.80 -9.75 16.36
N ILE A 92 -6.64 -10.29 15.14
CA ILE A 92 -6.85 -11.72 14.86
C ILE A 92 -5.82 -12.56 15.62
N VAL A 93 -4.53 -12.19 15.56
CA VAL A 93 -3.46 -12.91 16.26
C VAL A 93 -3.70 -12.94 17.77
N LEU A 94 -4.11 -11.82 18.37
CA LEU A 94 -4.45 -11.75 19.79
C LEU A 94 -5.62 -12.66 20.19
N THR A 95 -6.50 -12.98 19.25
CA THR A 95 -7.64 -13.89 19.49
C THR A 95 -7.26 -15.35 19.23
N VAL A 96 -6.52 -15.61 18.15
CA VAL A 96 -6.18 -16.96 17.69
C VAL A 96 -5.06 -17.58 18.52
N VAL A 97 -4.03 -16.81 18.91
CA VAL A 97 -2.88 -17.35 19.65
C VAL A 97 -3.31 -17.99 20.98
N PRO A 98 -4.11 -17.35 21.84
CA PRO A 98 -4.59 -18.01 23.06
C PRO A 98 -5.41 -19.27 22.79
N MET A 99 -6.25 -19.25 21.75
CA MET A 99 -7.06 -20.43 21.37
C MET A 99 -6.21 -21.61 20.88
N VAL A 100 -5.14 -21.35 20.14
CA VAL A 100 -4.28 -22.39 19.54
C VAL A 100 -3.24 -22.91 20.53
N TYR A 101 -2.72 -22.04 21.40
CA TYR A 101 -1.65 -22.37 22.34
C TYR A 101 -2.13 -22.58 23.77
N GLU A 102 -3.45 -22.63 24.00
CA GLU A 102 -4.09 -22.80 25.32
C GLU A 102 -3.55 -21.82 26.39
N LEU A 103 -3.31 -20.57 25.98
CA LEU A 103 -2.84 -19.49 26.87
C LEU A 103 -3.99 -18.75 27.56
#